data_AF-A0A820XY18-F1
#
_entry.id   AF-A0A820XY18-F1
#
_cell.length_a   1.000
_cell.length_b   1.000
_cell.length_c   1.000
_cell.angle_alpha   90.00
_cell.angle_beta   90.00
_cell.angle_gamma   90.00
#
_symmetry.space_group_name_H-M   'P 1'
#
loop_
_entity.id
_entity.type
_entity.pdbx_description
1 polymer ?
#
loop_
_entity_poly.entity_id
_entity_poly.type
_entity_poly.pdbx_seq_one_letter_code
_entity_poly.pdbx_strand_id
1 'polypeptide(L)'
;QEKQWSRYYTNRGYDGIKVHYRCNQVQFRGKKCNAALYLHYPTDTDEVVLFRGANKHDHTNSIHRKVFPEEPKENIEELFDLRLKLKKIHQVLQEKNFRITFNQLKNYLIRLRKKKFGPATLSLGELESLCIEKSTVPQADDEPFVLSYNVTYEDDDDDDNKFRFLYRRKGY
;
A
#
# COMPACT_ATOMS: atom_id res chain seq x y z
N GLN A 1 2.72 -26.40 7.18
CA GLN A 1 3.54 -25.16 7.21
C GLN A 1 2.77 -24.06 7.95
N GLU A 2 3.40 -23.46 8.96
CA GLU A 2 2.89 -22.49 9.96
C GLU A 2 2.46 -21.11 9.39
N LYS A 3 1.72 -21.07 8.28
CA LYS A 3 1.23 -19.81 7.66
C LYS A 3 -0.11 -19.32 8.24
N GLN A 4 -0.55 -19.88 9.36
CA GLN A 4 -1.89 -19.67 9.93
C GLN A 4 -1.92 -18.65 11.08
N TRP A 5 -0.78 -18.07 11.46
CA TRP A 5 -0.66 -17.13 12.57
C TRP A 5 -0.27 -15.73 12.09
N SER A 6 -0.80 -14.71 12.75
CA SER A 6 -0.43 -13.31 12.57
C SER A 6 -0.23 -12.65 13.93
N ARG A 7 0.78 -11.78 14.04
CA ARG A 7 1.02 -11.00 15.26
C ARG A 7 -0.22 -10.19 15.60
N TYR A 8 -0.67 -10.28 16.85
CA TYR A 8 -1.85 -9.57 17.33
C TYR A 8 -1.48 -8.37 18.20
N TYR A 9 -0.81 -8.61 19.32
CA TYR A 9 -0.33 -7.56 20.21
C TYR A 9 0.90 -8.04 20.99
N THR A 10 1.54 -7.10 21.68
CA THR A 10 2.69 -7.37 22.54
C THR A 10 2.39 -6.84 23.93
N ASN A 11 2.61 -7.67 24.94
CA ASN A 11 2.60 -7.29 26.34
C ASN A 11 4.06 -7.20 26.82
N ARG A 12 4.39 -6.16 27.59
CA ARG A 12 5.70 -5.96 28.20
C ARG A 12 5.50 -5.95 29.71
N GLY A 13 6.11 -6.89 30.40
CA GLY A 13 6.06 -7.04 31.85
C GLY A 13 7.45 -7.07 32.45
N TYR A 14 7.49 -7.21 33.78
CA TYR A 14 8.74 -7.38 34.52
C TYR A 14 9.47 -8.68 34.14
N ASP A 15 8.70 -9.73 33.84
CA ASP A 15 9.17 -11.04 33.41
C ASP A 15 9.63 -11.08 31.94
N GLY A 16 9.55 -9.95 31.22
CA GLY A 16 9.99 -9.80 29.84
C GLY A 16 8.85 -9.50 28.87
N ILE A 17 9.02 -9.89 27.61
CA ILE A 17 8.11 -9.53 26.52
C ILE A 17 7.30 -10.75 26.09
N LYS A 18 5.97 -10.59 25.99
CA LYS A 18 5.06 -11.60 25.44
C LYS A 18 4.48 -11.10 24.12
N VAL A 19 4.78 -11.81 23.03
CA VAL A 19 4.23 -11.52 21.70
C VAL A 19 3.12 -12.50 21.40
N HIS A 20 1.88 -12.00 21.42
CA HIS A 20 0.70 -12.81 21.18
C HIS A 20 0.37 -12.87 19.69
N TYR A 21 0.05 -14.08 19.24
CA TYR A 21 -0.36 -14.37 17.88
C TYR A 21 -1.82 -14.81 17.85
N ARG A 22 -2.50 -14.50 16.76
CA ARG A 22 -3.87 -14.97 16.48
C ARG A 22 -3.92 -15.72 15.17
N CYS A 23 -4.89 -16.60 15.04
CA CYS A 23 -5.17 -17.24 13.77
C CYS A 23 -5.54 -16.20 12.71
N ASN A 24 -4.91 -16.26 11.54
CA ASN A 24 -5.13 -15.34 10.42
C ASN A 24 -6.20 -15.84 9.42
N GLN A 25 -6.77 -17.01 9.68
CA GLN A 25 -7.82 -17.64 8.87
C GLN A 25 -9.23 -17.25 9.28
N VAL A 26 -9.39 -16.47 10.35
CA VAL A 26 -10.67 -15.94 10.84
C VAL A 26 -10.72 -14.42 10.70
N GLN A 27 -11.92 -13.87 10.47
CA GLN A 27 -12.10 -12.43 10.31
C GLN A 27 -11.64 -11.66 11.55
N PHE A 28 -11.03 -10.50 11.32
CA PHE A 28 -10.59 -9.64 12.41
C PHE A 28 -11.77 -9.18 13.30
N ARG A 29 -12.94 -8.98 12.69
CA ARG A 29 -14.21 -8.69 13.37
C ARG A 29 -15.15 -9.87 13.11
N GLY A 30 -15.38 -10.70 14.13
CA GLY A 30 -16.19 -11.92 14.02
C GLY A 30 -15.84 -12.94 15.11
N LYS A 31 -16.40 -14.15 15.00
CA LYS A 31 -16.04 -15.27 15.88
C LYS A 31 -14.54 -15.53 15.76
N LYS A 32 -13.82 -15.38 16.88
CA LYS A 32 -12.38 -15.62 16.94
C LYS A 32 -12.13 -17.12 16.99
N CYS A 33 -11.02 -17.54 16.39
CA CYS A 33 -10.51 -18.89 16.58
C CYS A 33 -10.04 -19.04 18.02
N ASN A 34 -10.37 -20.17 18.65
CA ASN A 34 -10.03 -20.48 20.04
C ASN A 34 -8.57 -20.94 20.24
N ALA A 35 -7.86 -21.25 19.16
CA ALA A 35 -6.44 -21.58 19.23
C ALA A 35 -5.63 -20.35 19.66
N ALA A 36 -4.73 -20.54 20.62
CA ALA A 36 -3.88 -19.48 21.18
C ALA A 36 -2.40 -19.83 21.03
N LEU A 37 -1.59 -18.82 20.72
CA LEU A 37 -0.15 -18.93 20.53
C LEU A 37 0.51 -17.65 21.04
N TYR A 38 1.57 -17.76 21.85
CA TYR A 38 2.43 -16.61 22.14
C TYR A 38 3.89 -17.03 22.29
N LEU A 39 4.79 -16.10 21.97
CA LEU A 39 6.21 -16.21 22.27
C LEU A 39 6.49 -15.39 23.53
N HIS A 40 7.25 -15.95 24.45
CA HIS A 40 7.78 -15.25 25.61
C HIS A 40 9.28 -15.08 25.45
N TYR A 41 9.74 -13.84 25.61
CA TYR A 41 11.14 -13.43 25.64
C TYR A 41 11.42 -13.01 27.08
N PRO A 42 11.93 -13.92 27.94
CA PRO A 42 12.25 -13.61 29.32
C PRO A 42 13.34 -12.55 29.40
N THR A 43 13.36 -11.79 30.50
CA THR A 43 14.43 -10.79 30.73
C THR A 43 15.77 -11.45 31.06
N ASP A 44 15.73 -12.61 31.70
CA ASP A 44 16.89 -13.23 32.34
C ASP A 44 17.60 -14.25 31.45
N THR A 45 17.03 -14.57 30.27
CA THR A 45 17.57 -15.57 29.35
C THR A 45 17.44 -15.10 27.90
N ASP A 46 18.40 -15.50 27.07
CA ASP A 46 18.33 -15.31 25.60
C ASP A 46 17.44 -16.37 24.92
N GLU A 47 16.75 -17.19 25.69
CA GLU A 47 15.88 -18.24 25.17
C GLU A 47 14.47 -17.73 24.90
N VAL A 48 13.92 -18.08 23.75
CA VAL A 48 12.54 -17.75 23.41
C VAL A 48 11.65 -18.96 23.65
N VAL A 49 10.67 -18.82 24.54
CA VAL A 49 9.75 -19.90 24.89
C VAL A 49 8.45 -19.76 24.09
N LEU A 50 8.07 -20.82 23.38
CA LEU A 50 6.80 -20.89 22.65
C LEU A 50 5.71 -21.53 23.51
N PHE A 51 4.63 -20.79 23.72
CA PHE A 51 3.45 -21.29 24.40
C PHE A 51 2.31 -21.52 23.40
N ARG A 52 1.80 -22.76 23.38
CA ARG A 52 0.64 -23.19 22.59
C ARG A 52 -0.51 -23.53 23.53
N GLY A 53 -1.66 -22.92 23.33
CA GLY A 53 -2.88 -23.31 24.03
C GLY A 53 -3.33 -24.72 23.60
N ALA A 54 -4.05 -25.42 24.47
CA ALA A 54 -4.54 -26.78 24.21
C ALA A 54 -5.62 -26.84 23.11
N ASN A 55 -6.28 -25.70 22.83
CA ASN A 55 -7.35 -25.62 21.84
C ASN A 55 -6.79 -25.73 20.41
N LYS A 56 -7.37 -26.65 19.63
CA LYS A 56 -7.12 -26.74 18.19
C LYS A 56 -7.86 -25.62 17.46
N HIS A 57 -7.45 -25.38 16.21
CA HIS A 57 -8.20 -24.50 15.31
C HIS A 57 -9.63 -25.01 15.11
N ASP A 58 -10.61 -24.16 15.37
CA ASP A 58 -12.04 -24.46 15.41
C ASP A 58 -12.85 -23.72 14.33
N HIS A 59 -12.16 -23.28 13.28
CA HIS A 59 -12.77 -22.71 12.09
C HIS A 59 -12.72 -23.71 10.95
N THR A 60 -13.83 -23.82 10.23
CA THR A 60 -14.01 -24.73 9.09
C THR A 60 -13.54 -24.13 7.77
N ASN A 61 -13.40 -22.79 7.69
CA ASN A 61 -13.10 -22.09 6.45
C ASN A 61 -11.98 -21.07 6.64
N SER A 62 -10.92 -21.27 5.86
CA SER A 62 -9.93 -20.25 5.52
C SER A 62 -10.63 -18.96 5.07
N ILE A 63 -10.24 -17.79 5.55
CA ILE A 63 -10.54 -16.56 4.80
C ILE A 63 -9.83 -16.69 3.46
N HIS A 64 -10.55 -17.13 2.45
CA HIS A 64 -10.18 -16.84 1.08
C HIS A 64 -10.27 -15.33 0.94
N ARG A 65 -9.12 -14.64 1.04
CA ARG A 65 -9.02 -13.25 0.57
C ARG A 65 -9.57 -13.29 -0.84
N LYS A 66 -10.68 -12.60 -1.10
CA LYS A 66 -11.26 -12.54 -2.45
C LYS A 66 -10.18 -11.98 -3.37
N VAL A 67 -9.53 -12.87 -4.12
CA VAL A 67 -8.52 -12.50 -5.11
C VAL A 67 -9.25 -11.62 -6.12
N PHE A 68 -8.60 -10.52 -6.52
CA PHE A 68 -9.16 -9.67 -7.56
C PHE A 68 -9.27 -10.52 -8.83
N PRO A 69 -10.46 -10.64 -9.45
CA PRO A 69 -10.64 -11.48 -10.63
C PRO A 69 -9.63 -11.12 -11.72
N GLU A 70 -9.10 -12.13 -12.42
CA GLU A 70 -8.09 -11.92 -13.48
C GLU A 70 -8.72 -11.33 -14.75
N GLU A 71 -9.88 -11.86 -15.13
CA GLU A 71 -10.66 -11.52 -16.31
C GLU A 71 -10.86 -10.00 -16.58
N PRO A 72 -11.21 -9.16 -15.59
CA PRO A 72 -11.40 -7.72 -15.83
C PRO A 72 -10.10 -6.90 -15.88
N LYS A 73 -8.92 -7.48 -15.59
CA LYS A 73 -7.68 -6.69 -15.43
C LYS A 73 -7.27 -5.98 -16.72
N GLU A 74 -7.29 -6.68 -17.85
CA GLU A 74 -6.93 -6.11 -19.15
C GLU A 74 -7.85 -4.95 -19.52
N ASN A 75 -9.17 -5.16 -19.38
CA ASN A 75 -10.18 -4.11 -19.58
C ASN A 75 -9.95 -2.90 -18.67
N ILE A 76 -9.58 -3.12 -17.41
CA ILE A 76 -9.30 -2.01 -16.49
C ILE A 76 -8.05 -1.23 -16.92
N GLU A 77 -7.02 -1.92 -17.42
CA GLU A 77 -5.79 -1.29 -17.87
C GLU A 77 -6.02 -0.44 -19.13
N GLU A 78 -6.77 -0.94 -20.11
CA GLU A 78 -7.19 -0.18 -21.29
C GLU A 78 -8.00 1.07 -20.91
N LEU A 79 -9.03 0.92 -20.06
CA LEU A 79 -9.86 2.04 -19.63
C LEU A 79 -9.07 3.05 -18.78
N PHE A 80 -8.05 2.59 -18.05
CA PHE A 80 -7.14 3.45 -17.30
C PHE A 80 -6.23 4.26 -18.23
N ASP A 81 -5.73 3.66 -19.31
CA ASP A 81 -4.88 4.33 -20.30
C ASP A 81 -5.65 5.37 -21.12
N LEU A 82 -6.95 5.15 -21.33
CA LEU A 82 -7.89 6.16 -21.83
C LEU A 82 -8.20 7.28 -20.82
N ARG A 83 -7.51 7.32 -19.67
CA ARG A 83 -7.67 8.31 -18.59
C ARG A 83 -9.09 8.42 -18.05
N LEU A 84 -9.87 7.35 -18.10
CA LEU A 84 -11.23 7.35 -17.55
C LEU A 84 -11.21 7.42 -16.01
N LYS A 85 -12.20 8.13 -15.46
CA LYS A 85 -12.37 8.22 -14.00
C LYS A 85 -12.90 6.91 -13.43
N LEU A 86 -12.51 6.59 -12.19
CA LEU A 86 -12.92 5.38 -11.46
C LEU A 86 -14.42 5.05 -11.57
N LYS A 87 -15.30 6.05 -11.43
CA LYS A 87 -16.76 5.85 -11.54
C LYS A 87 -17.18 5.34 -12.93
N LYS A 88 -16.59 5.89 -13.99
CA LYS A 88 -16.90 5.49 -15.37
C LYS A 88 -16.32 4.11 -15.68
N ILE A 89 -15.11 3.82 -15.21
CA ILE A 89 -14.51 2.47 -15.31
C ILE A 89 -15.42 1.46 -14.60
N HIS A 90 -15.90 1.77 -13.40
CA HIS A 90 -16.80 0.88 -12.64
C HIS A 90 -18.11 0.63 -13.40
N GLN A 91 -18.72 1.66 -13.97
CA GLN A 91 -19.92 1.55 -14.77
C GLN A 91 -19.72 0.65 -16.00
N VAL A 92 -18.65 0.87 -16.78
CA VAL A 92 -18.35 0.06 -17.97
C VAL A 92 -18.13 -1.41 -17.60
N LEU A 93 -17.48 -1.68 -16.46
CA LEU A 93 -17.28 -3.05 -15.99
C LEU A 93 -18.61 -3.72 -15.57
N GLN A 94 -19.53 -2.96 -14.98
CA GLN A 94 -20.87 -3.45 -14.66
C GLN A 94 -21.69 -3.75 -15.92
N GLU A 95 -21.61 -2.89 -16.93
CA GLU A 95 -22.25 -3.10 -18.25
C GLU A 95 -21.70 -4.36 -18.94
N LYS A 96 -20.42 -4.68 -18.73
CA LYS A 96 -19.78 -5.94 -19.16
C LYS A 96 -20.05 -7.14 -18.24
N ASN A 97 -20.99 -7.03 -17.29
CA ASN A 97 -21.35 -8.06 -16.31
C ASN A 97 -20.23 -8.51 -15.35
N PHE A 98 -19.17 -7.72 -15.16
CA PHE A 98 -18.14 -8.04 -14.17
C PHE A 98 -18.62 -7.72 -12.75
N ARG A 99 -18.62 -8.74 -11.87
CA ARG A 99 -19.02 -8.61 -10.46
C ARG A 99 -17.88 -8.10 -9.57
N ILE A 100 -17.48 -6.85 -9.76
CA ILE A 100 -16.40 -6.20 -8.99
C ILE A 100 -16.98 -5.10 -8.09
N THR A 101 -16.61 -5.12 -6.82
CA THR A 101 -16.99 -4.05 -5.89
C THR A 101 -16.18 -2.78 -6.17
N PHE A 102 -16.77 -1.62 -5.90
CA PHE A 102 -16.12 -0.33 -6.10
C PHE A 102 -14.77 -0.23 -5.35
N ASN A 103 -14.69 -0.78 -4.14
CA ASN A 103 -13.46 -0.80 -3.33
C ASN A 103 -12.37 -1.69 -3.91
N GLN A 104 -12.73 -2.86 -4.47
CA GLN A 104 -11.77 -3.73 -5.16
C GLN A 104 -11.17 -3.02 -6.36
N LEU A 105 -12.00 -2.35 -7.17
CA LEU A 105 -11.53 -1.57 -8.32
C LEU A 105 -10.64 -0.40 -7.88
N LYS A 106 -11.06 0.37 -6.86
CA LYS A 106 -10.25 1.46 -6.30
C LYS A 106 -8.87 0.98 -5.87
N ASN A 107 -8.80 -0.11 -5.12
CA ASN A 107 -7.54 -0.69 -4.66
C ASN A 107 -6.69 -1.23 -5.82
N TYR A 108 -7.32 -1.78 -6.87
CA TYR A 108 -6.62 -2.18 -8.08
C TYR A 108 -5.99 -0.99 -8.79
N LEU A 109 -6.75 0.08 -9.03
CA LEU A 109 -6.26 1.28 -9.71
C LEU A 109 -5.13 1.99 -8.95
N ILE A 110 -5.18 2.01 -7.61
CA ILE A 110 -4.07 2.55 -6.79
C ILE A 110 -2.78 1.76 -7.04
N ARG A 111 -2.86 0.42 -7.05
CA ARG A 111 -1.69 -0.43 -7.34
C ARG A 111 -1.22 -0.27 -8.79
N LEU A 112 -2.14 -0.19 -9.75
CA LEU A 112 -1.82 0.02 -11.16
C LEU A 112 -1.11 1.36 -11.37
N ARG A 113 -1.60 2.44 -10.75
CA ARG A 113 -0.96 3.75 -10.78
C ARG A 113 0.44 3.71 -10.19
N LYS A 114 0.60 3.05 -9.03
CA LYS A 114 1.91 2.86 -8.40
C LYS A 114 2.88 2.08 -9.28
N LYS A 115 2.38 1.07 -10.01
CA LYS A 115 3.17 0.28 -10.96
C LYS A 115 3.60 1.10 -12.18
N LYS A 116 2.70 1.93 -12.74
CA LYS A 116 2.96 2.70 -13.96
C LYS A 116 3.76 3.98 -13.73
N PHE A 117 3.50 4.70 -12.64
CA PHE A 117 4.06 6.04 -12.40
C PHE A 117 4.92 6.14 -11.14
N GLY A 118 5.08 5.04 -10.41
CA GLY A 118 5.76 5.07 -9.13
C GLY A 118 4.87 5.58 -7.98
N PRO A 119 5.45 5.77 -6.78
CA PRO A 119 4.73 6.26 -5.62
C PRO A 119 4.17 7.67 -5.85
N ALA A 120 3.04 7.97 -5.21
CA ALA A 120 2.42 9.30 -5.27
C ALA A 120 3.10 10.33 -4.35
N THR A 121 4.13 9.92 -3.63
CA THR A 121 4.92 10.71 -2.69
C THR A 121 6.36 10.65 -3.13
N LEU A 122 7.01 11.80 -3.14
CA LEU A 122 8.40 11.99 -3.51
C LEU A 122 9.09 12.69 -2.33
N SER A 123 10.26 12.23 -1.92
CA SER A 123 11.07 12.94 -0.92
C SER A 123 11.66 14.23 -1.52
N LEU A 124 12.16 15.13 -0.67
CA LEU A 124 12.76 16.38 -1.12
C LEU A 124 13.98 16.15 -2.03
N GLY A 125 14.87 15.23 -1.66
CA GLY A 125 16.04 14.90 -2.50
C GLY A 125 15.67 14.24 -3.83
N GLU A 126 14.61 13.42 -3.85
CA GLU A 126 14.07 12.86 -5.11
C GLU A 126 13.43 13.95 -5.98
N LEU A 127 12.78 14.96 -5.38
CA LEU A 127 12.20 16.11 -6.08
C LEU A 127 13.28 16.97 -6.72
N GLU A 128 14.34 17.29 -6.00
CA GLU A 128 15.49 18.04 -6.54
C GLU A 128 16.16 17.28 -7.70
N SER A 129 16.40 15.98 -7.52
CA SER A 129 16.98 15.14 -8.56
C SER A 129 16.14 15.16 -9.83
N LEU A 130 14.82 15.06 -9.70
CA LEU A 130 13.89 15.11 -10.83
C LEU A 130 13.87 16.49 -11.51
N CYS A 131 14.02 17.58 -10.75
CA CYS A 131 14.11 18.92 -11.31
C CYS A 131 15.40 19.15 -12.10
N ILE A 132 16.52 18.57 -11.64
CA ILE A 132 17.79 18.57 -12.38
C ILE A 132 17.65 17.76 -13.66
N GLU A 133 17.12 16.54 -13.59
CA GLU A 133 16.92 15.66 -14.74
C GLU A 133 16.03 16.32 -15.81
N LYS A 134 14.93 16.93 -15.39
CA LYS A 134 13.98 17.60 -16.29
C LYS A 134 14.34 19.05 -16.61
N SER A 135 15.52 19.54 -16.22
CA SER A 135 15.97 20.90 -16.57
C SER A 135 16.40 21.03 -18.03
N THR A 136 16.71 19.91 -18.69
CA THR A 136 17.09 19.89 -20.09
C THR A 136 15.88 20.12 -21.00
N VAL A 137 16.07 20.91 -22.05
CA VAL A 137 15.04 21.12 -23.07
C VAL A 137 14.72 19.78 -23.74
N PRO A 138 13.45 19.34 -23.71
CA PRO A 138 13.08 18.04 -24.23
C PRO A 138 13.06 18.05 -25.76
N GLN A 139 13.34 16.89 -26.35
CA GLN A 139 13.33 16.71 -27.80
C GLN A 139 11.89 16.59 -28.35
N ALA A 140 10.99 15.99 -27.57
CA ALA A 140 9.58 15.84 -27.93
C ALA A 140 8.76 17.03 -27.44
N ASP A 141 7.84 17.51 -28.28
CA ASP A 141 7.06 18.72 -27.97
C ASP A 141 6.07 18.52 -26.81
N ASP A 142 5.56 17.31 -26.65
CA ASP A 142 4.65 16.97 -25.56
C ASP A 142 5.34 16.61 -24.24
N GLU A 143 6.67 16.66 -24.20
CA GLU A 143 7.40 16.24 -23.02
C GLU A 143 7.49 17.37 -21.98
N PRO A 144 7.15 17.07 -20.71
CA PRO A 144 7.37 17.96 -19.60
C PRO A 144 8.84 18.32 -19.35
N PHE A 145 9.13 19.61 -19.12
CA PHE A 145 10.43 20.06 -18.57
C PHE A 145 10.29 21.18 -17.54
N VAL A 146 11.34 21.33 -16.73
CA VAL A 146 11.47 22.30 -15.65
C VAL A 146 12.29 23.48 -16.15
N LEU A 147 11.69 24.68 -16.16
CA LEU A 147 12.38 25.91 -16.57
C LEU A 147 13.30 26.45 -15.47
N SER A 148 12.83 26.39 -14.23
CA SER A 148 13.54 26.87 -13.05
C SER A 148 12.90 26.27 -11.81
N TYR A 149 13.73 26.01 -10.80
CA TYR A 149 13.29 25.64 -9.46
C TYR A 149 14.15 26.37 -8.42
N ASN A 150 13.58 26.63 -7.25
CA ASN A 150 14.29 27.19 -6.11
C ASN A 150 13.88 26.39 -4.88
N VAL A 151 14.86 25.85 -4.16
CA VAL A 151 14.67 25.17 -2.88
C VAL A 151 15.35 26.03 -1.81
N THR A 152 14.54 26.48 -0.86
CA THR A 152 15.00 27.21 0.33
C THR A 152 15.01 26.25 1.49
N TYR A 153 16.16 26.12 2.12
CA TYR A 153 16.35 25.40 3.39
C TYR A 153 16.51 26.48 4.46
N GLU A 154 15.39 26.98 4.98
CA GLU A 154 15.43 27.89 6.14
C GLU A 154 15.46 27.00 7.39
N ASP A 155 16.50 27.13 8.21
CA ASP A 155 16.69 26.40 9.48
C ASP A 155 15.79 26.94 10.61
N ASP A 156 14.90 27.87 10.30
CA ASP A 156 13.96 28.45 11.27
C ASP A 156 12.66 27.63 11.28
N ASP A 157 12.11 27.40 12.48
CA ASP A 157 10.93 26.58 12.82
C ASP A 157 9.59 26.97 12.12
N ASP A 158 9.63 27.76 11.04
CA ASP A 158 8.47 28.07 10.20
C ASP A 158 8.37 27.06 9.04
N ASP A 159 7.35 26.20 9.15
CA ASP A 159 6.93 25.03 8.35
C ASP A 159 6.71 25.23 6.83
N ASP A 160 7.37 26.18 6.18
CA ASP A 160 6.97 26.73 4.90
C ASP A 160 8.04 26.54 3.81
N ASN A 161 8.52 25.31 3.64
CA ASN A 161 9.34 24.91 2.48
C ASN A 161 8.58 25.21 1.17
N LYS A 162 8.91 26.33 0.50
CA LYS A 162 8.20 26.82 -0.68
C LYS A 162 8.88 26.36 -1.96
N PHE A 163 8.26 25.43 -2.66
CA PHE A 163 8.69 25.00 -3.99
C PHE A 163 7.91 25.73 -5.07
N ARG A 164 8.63 26.37 -6.00
CA ARG A 164 8.03 26.98 -7.20
C ARG A 164 8.66 26.35 -8.44
N PHE A 165 7.81 25.75 -9.27
CA PHE A 165 8.22 25.17 -10.54
C PHE A 165 7.49 25.88 -11.67
N LEU A 166 8.24 26.27 -12.69
CA LEU A 166 7.67 26.73 -13.95
C LEU A 166 7.69 25.56 -14.93
N TYR A 167 6.50 25.08 -15.24
CA TYR A 167 6.26 23.99 -16.17
C TYR A 167 5.80 24.54 -17.51
N ARG A 168 6.50 24.21 -18.59
CA ARG A 168 6.07 24.54 -19.95
C ARG A 168 5.89 23.25 -20.76
N ARG A 169 4.69 23.07 -21.29
CA ARG A 169 4.47 22.16 -22.41
C ARG A 169 4.84 22.90 -23.69
N LYS A 170 5.63 22.30 -24.58
CA LYS A 170 5.98 22.92 -25.86
C LYS A 170 4.73 22.84 -26.74
N GLY A 171 3.88 23.86 -26.68
CA GLY A 171 2.67 23.96 -27.49
C GLY A 171 3.01 24.31 -28.94
N TYR A 172 2.21 23.76 -29.86
CA TYR A 172 2.16 24.07 -31.30
C TYR A 172 2.16 25.57 -31.60
#